data_AF-A0A2Z5GAA2-F1
#
_entry.id   AF-A0A2Z5GAA2-F1
#
_cell.length_a   1.000
_cell.length_b   1.000
_cell.length_c   1.000
_cell.angle_alpha   90.00
_cell.angle_beta   90.00
_cell.angle_gamma   90.00
#
_symmetry.space_group_name_H-M   'P 1'
#
loop_
_entity.id
_entity.type
_entity.pdbx_description
1 polymer ?
#
loop_
_entity_poly.entity_id
_entity_poly.type
_entity_poly.pdbx_seq_one_letter_code
_entity_poly.pdbx_strand_id
1 'polypeptide(L)'
;MLDTKTPITPLFRLGRKPDPWDPPDWSRAQLDGTFGNRFDDPRGNYRVLYAATQRVACFVETLARFRPDLTLIAELQAIAGEDDHVPLGTVPSDWYEPRVMGEAAVTGAYADLYGASWVSHLRQVLARDCIALGLQDLDDSVLQQGEPRRLTQLASLKVYETGFDGIYYRSRYGHDLENWALF
;
A
#
# COMPACT_ATOMS: atom_id res chain seq x y z
N MET A 1 9.70 -23.07 -2.77
CA MET A 1 10.34 -21.94 -2.06
C MET A 1 9.45 -20.73 -2.32
N LEU A 2 9.23 -19.87 -1.32
CA LEU A 2 8.43 -18.66 -1.51
C LEU A 2 9.28 -17.56 -2.16
N ASP A 3 8.71 -16.84 -3.12
CA ASP A 3 9.39 -15.86 -3.94
C ASP A 3 9.85 -14.67 -3.08
N THR A 4 11.07 -14.22 -3.29
CA THR A 4 11.69 -13.14 -2.51
C THR A 4 12.24 -12.05 -3.41
N LYS A 5 12.23 -10.83 -2.90
CA LYS A 5 12.79 -9.62 -3.51
C LYS A 5 13.68 -8.92 -2.49
N THR A 6 14.76 -8.34 -2.99
CA THR A 6 15.65 -7.47 -2.20
C THR A 6 15.79 -6.15 -2.94
N PRO A 7 15.69 -4.99 -2.24
CA PRO A 7 15.96 -3.70 -2.85
C PRO A 7 17.41 -3.65 -3.37
N ILE A 8 17.58 -3.29 -4.64
CA ILE A 8 18.91 -3.10 -5.25
C ILE A 8 19.31 -1.61 -5.35
N THR A 9 18.35 -0.72 -5.06
CA THR A 9 18.52 0.72 -4.99
C THR A 9 17.96 1.23 -3.66
N PRO A 10 18.35 2.43 -3.21
CA PRO A 10 17.70 3.08 -2.07
C PRO A 10 16.18 3.12 -2.23
N LEU A 11 15.48 3.00 -1.12
CA LEU A 11 14.04 3.18 -1.04
C LEU A 11 13.70 4.60 -0.61
N PHE A 12 12.57 5.08 -1.09
CA PHE A 12 12.02 6.39 -0.77
C PHE A 12 10.77 6.25 0.08
N ARG A 13 10.56 7.18 1.02
CA ARG A 13 9.33 7.24 1.81
C ARG A 13 8.88 8.68 1.97
N LEU A 14 7.64 8.97 1.61
CA LEU A 14 7.01 10.25 1.92
C LEU A 14 6.43 10.17 3.35
N GLY A 15 7.27 10.42 4.33
CA GLY A 15 6.92 10.40 5.74
C GLY A 15 6.54 11.78 6.28
N ARG A 16 6.52 11.90 7.61
CA ARG A 16 6.29 13.17 8.31
C ARG A 16 7.57 13.64 8.97
N LYS A 17 7.71 14.95 9.11
CA LYS A 17 8.76 15.56 9.95
C LYS A 17 8.59 15.15 11.41
N PRO A 18 9.69 15.09 12.20
CA PRO A 18 11.06 15.39 11.80
C PRO A 18 11.73 14.25 11.01
N ASP A 19 11.38 13.00 11.30
CA ASP A 19 11.98 11.82 10.67
C ASP A 19 10.94 11.04 9.84
N PRO A 20 11.09 10.97 8.51
CA PRO A 20 10.17 10.22 7.66
C PRO A 20 10.21 8.70 7.90
N TRP A 21 11.25 8.20 8.58
CA TRP A 21 11.43 6.77 8.87
C TRP A 21 10.84 6.36 10.22
N ASP A 22 10.46 7.31 11.07
CA ASP A 22 9.77 6.99 12.32
C ASP A 22 8.46 6.22 12.04
N PRO A 23 8.21 5.13 12.79
CA PRO A 23 6.94 4.43 12.71
C PRO A 23 5.82 5.31 13.28
N PRO A 24 4.57 5.14 12.78
CA PRO A 24 3.44 5.85 13.36
C PRO A 24 3.29 5.51 14.85
N ASP A 25 2.97 6.54 15.63
CA ASP A 25 2.68 6.41 17.06
C ASP A 25 1.38 5.62 17.27
N TRP A 26 1.39 4.65 18.19
CA TRP A 26 0.24 3.80 18.51
C TRP A 26 -1.01 4.57 18.95
N SER A 27 -0.86 5.78 19.49
CA SER A 27 -1.98 6.68 19.79
C SER A 27 -2.82 7.04 18.55
N ARG A 28 -2.29 6.82 17.34
CA ARG A 28 -2.99 7.03 16.06
C ARG A 28 -3.62 5.76 15.49
N ALA A 29 -3.49 4.62 16.17
CA ALA A 29 -4.17 3.41 15.77
C ALA A 29 -5.69 3.62 15.88
N GLN A 30 -6.43 3.02 14.95
CA GLN A 30 -7.88 3.02 14.93
C GLN A 30 -8.42 2.04 15.98
N LEU A 31 -9.74 2.01 16.15
CA LEU A 31 -10.40 1.10 17.10
C LEU A 31 -10.13 -0.39 16.82
N ASP A 32 -9.78 -0.74 15.58
CA ASP A 32 -9.42 -2.09 15.19
C ASP A 32 -7.94 -2.44 15.44
N GLY A 33 -7.17 -1.51 16.03
CA GLY A 33 -5.75 -1.67 16.33
C GLY A 33 -4.81 -1.43 15.15
N THR A 34 -5.33 -1.11 13.96
CA THR A 34 -4.54 -0.85 12.75
C THR A 34 -4.43 0.65 12.47
N PHE A 35 -3.58 1.04 11.52
CA PHE A 35 -3.51 2.42 11.03
C PHE A 35 -4.37 2.65 9.77
N GLY A 36 -5.16 1.64 9.38
CA GLY A 36 -6.03 1.67 8.21
C GLY A 36 -5.35 1.38 6.87
N ASN A 37 -4.10 0.91 6.87
CA ASN A 37 -3.37 0.58 5.65
C ASN A 37 -3.47 -0.92 5.33
N ARG A 38 -3.10 -1.26 4.08
CA ARG A 38 -3.27 -2.59 3.48
C ARG A 38 -2.54 -3.69 4.23
N PHE A 39 -1.32 -3.43 4.69
CA PHE A 39 -0.44 -4.44 5.27
C PHE A 39 -0.22 -4.25 6.78
N ASP A 40 -1.01 -3.40 7.43
CA ASP A 40 -0.94 -3.24 8.88
C ASP A 40 -1.18 -4.58 9.58
N ASP A 41 -0.53 -4.79 10.72
CA ASP A 41 -0.73 -6.00 11.51
C ASP A 41 -2.15 -6.00 12.12
N PRO A 42 -3.02 -6.95 11.76
CA PRO A 42 -4.35 -7.07 12.35
C PRO A 42 -4.34 -7.48 13.84
N ARG A 43 -3.17 -7.80 14.41
CA ARG A 43 -2.97 -8.21 15.81
C ARG A 43 -2.10 -7.22 16.61
N GLY A 44 -1.52 -6.19 15.98
CA GLY A 44 -0.74 -5.16 16.66
C GLY A 44 0.64 -5.58 17.21
N ASN A 45 1.25 -6.64 16.69
CA ASN A 45 2.60 -7.11 17.08
C ASN A 45 3.73 -6.35 16.38
N TYR A 46 3.50 -5.85 15.16
CA TYR A 46 4.49 -5.09 14.38
C TYR A 46 3.88 -3.84 13.75
N ARG A 47 4.75 -2.93 13.30
CA ARG A 47 4.37 -1.68 12.62
C ARG A 47 4.90 -1.70 11.21
N VAL A 48 4.20 -1.05 10.29
CA VAL A 48 4.56 -1.10 8.88
C VAL A 48 4.93 0.27 8.36
N LEU A 49 6.09 0.34 7.69
CA LEU A 49 6.55 1.52 6.98
C LEU A 49 6.37 1.30 5.48
N TYR A 50 5.70 2.24 4.82
CA TYR A 50 5.44 2.18 3.39
C TYR A 50 6.47 3.02 2.65
N ALA A 51 7.22 2.37 1.76
CA ALA A 51 8.26 2.97 0.93
C ALA A 51 8.09 2.54 -0.54
N ALA A 52 8.86 3.14 -1.44
CA ALA A 52 8.85 2.81 -2.86
C ALA A 52 10.24 2.90 -3.48
N THR A 53 10.45 2.17 -4.58
CA THR A 53 11.68 2.26 -5.38
C THR A 53 11.80 3.63 -6.07
N GLN A 54 10.67 4.23 -6.45
CA GLN A 54 10.64 5.53 -7.11
C GLN A 54 9.99 6.62 -6.23
N ARG A 55 10.56 7.83 -6.22
CA ARG A 55 9.96 8.99 -5.54
C ARG A 55 8.53 9.28 -6.03
N VAL A 56 8.27 9.10 -7.33
CA VAL A 56 6.94 9.30 -7.93
C VAL A 56 5.90 8.33 -7.36
N ALA A 57 6.28 7.08 -7.10
CA ALA A 57 5.38 6.08 -6.52
C ALA A 57 4.92 6.49 -5.11
N CYS A 58 5.82 7.05 -4.29
CA CYS A 58 5.45 7.61 -2.98
C CYS A 58 4.36 8.69 -3.10
N PHE A 59 4.50 9.60 -4.08
CA PHE A 59 3.49 10.64 -4.31
C PHE A 59 2.19 10.06 -4.83
N VAL A 60 2.24 9.15 -5.81
CA VAL A 60 1.05 8.49 -6.39
C VAL A 60 0.21 7.82 -5.29
N GLU A 61 0.83 7.04 -4.41
CA GLU A 61 0.12 6.36 -3.32
C GLU A 61 -0.46 7.35 -2.30
N THR A 62 0.32 8.36 -1.90
CA THR A 62 -0.12 9.28 -0.83
C THR A 62 -1.16 10.29 -1.31
N LEU A 63 -1.09 10.69 -2.59
CA LEU A 63 -2.00 11.66 -3.21
C LEU A 63 -3.25 11.01 -3.79
N ALA A 64 -3.30 9.67 -3.88
CA ALA A 64 -4.42 8.93 -4.43
C ALA A 64 -5.80 9.36 -3.90
N ARG A 65 -5.87 9.73 -2.61
CA ARG A 65 -7.10 10.18 -1.95
C ARG A 65 -7.63 11.54 -2.42
N PHE A 66 -6.82 12.32 -3.12
CA PHE A 66 -7.21 13.59 -3.73
C PHE A 66 -7.60 13.43 -5.20
N ARG A 67 -7.53 12.21 -5.76
CA ARG A 67 -8.00 11.96 -7.12
C ARG A 67 -9.51 12.19 -7.18
N PRO A 68 -10.01 12.90 -8.20
CA PRO A 68 -11.43 12.99 -8.46
C PRO A 68 -12.02 11.59 -8.62
N ASP A 69 -13.22 11.38 -8.08
CA ASP A 69 -13.93 10.14 -8.32
C ASP A 69 -14.40 10.05 -9.78
N LEU A 70 -14.64 8.81 -10.24
CA LEU A 70 -14.98 8.54 -11.62
C LEU A 70 -16.35 9.12 -12.01
N THR A 71 -17.28 9.26 -11.06
CA THR A 71 -18.60 9.84 -11.31
C THR A 71 -18.45 11.32 -11.66
N LEU A 72 -17.70 12.08 -10.87
CA LEU A 72 -17.43 13.49 -11.15
C LEU A 72 -16.75 13.69 -12.51
N ILE A 73 -15.77 12.86 -12.85
CA ILE A 73 -15.11 12.90 -14.16
C ILE A 73 -16.13 12.64 -15.29
N ALA A 74 -16.97 11.62 -15.15
CA ALA A 74 -17.97 11.28 -16.16
C ALA A 74 -19.03 12.38 -16.33
N GLU A 75 -19.46 13.00 -15.23
CA GLU A 75 -20.40 14.12 -15.25
C GLU A 75 -19.82 15.35 -15.95
N LEU A 76 -18.56 15.70 -15.66
CA LEU A 76 -17.87 16.81 -16.34
C LEU A 76 -17.71 16.56 -17.85
N GLN A 77 -17.36 15.33 -18.24
CA GLN A 77 -17.26 14.95 -19.65
C GLN A 77 -18.60 15.03 -20.40
N ALA A 78 -19.73 15.02 -19.70
CA ALA A 78 -21.06 15.15 -20.30
C ALA A 78 -21.49 16.61 -20.53
N ILE A 79 -20.76 17.59 -19.99
CA ILE A 79 -21.06 19.01 -20.17
C ILE A 79 -20.55 19.47 -21.55
N ALA A 80 -21.44 20.05 -22.36
CA ALA A 80 -21.08 20.63 -23.65
C ALA A 80 -20.55 22.06 -23.49
N GLY A 81 -19.38 22.37 -24.05
CA GLY A 81 -18.76 23.70 -23.98
C GLY A 81 -17.25 23.64 -24.17
N GLU A 82 -16.58 24.79 -24.09
CA GLU A 82 -15.12 24.84 -23.96
C GLU A 82 -14.71 24.37 -22.55
N ASP A 83 -13.54 23.72 -22.44
CA ASP A 83 -13.00 23.25 -21.17
C ASP A 83 -12.38 24.42 -20.39
N ASP A 84 -13.25 25.18 -19.71
CA ASP A 84 -12.89 26.38 -18.93
C ASP A 84 -12.90 26.15 -17.41
N HIS A 85 -12.96 24.88 -16.97
CA HIS A 85 -13.09 24.53 -15.56
C HIS A 85 -11.74 24.59 -14.79
N VAL A 86 -11.82 24.80 -13.47
CA VAL A 86 -10.64 24.76 -12.58
C VAL A 86 -10.16 23.32 -12.41
N PRO A 87 -8.88 22.99 -12.64
CA PRO A 87 -8.37 21.62 -12.54
C PRO A 87 -8.72 20.96 -11.21
N LEU A 88 -9.34 19.78 -11.28
CA LEU A 88 -9.68 18.98 -10.10
C LEU A 88 -8.42 18.32 -9.50
N GLY A 89 -8.51 17.93 -8.23
CA GLY A 89 -7.41 17.26 -7.54
C GLY A 89 -6.40 18.21 -6.89
N THR A 90 -6.89 19.33 -6.35
CA THR A 90 -6.05 20.25 -5.57
C THR A 90 -5.61 19.61 -4.26
N VAL A 91 -4.32 19.73 -3.96
CA VAL A 91 -3.73 19.27 -2.71
C VAL A 91 -3.57 20.48 -1.78
N PRO A 92 -4.20 20.48 -0.60
CA PRO A 92 -4.04 21.56 0.38
C PRO A 92 -2.58 21.78 0.79
N SER A 93 -2.17 23.03 1.01
CA SER A 93 -0.77 23.34 1.41
C SER A 93 -0.42 22.77 2.78
N ASP A 94 -1.36 22.80 3.72
CA ASP A 94 -1.24 22.23 5.08
C ASP A 94 -1.06 20.70 5.07
N TRP A 95 -1.48 20.02 4.00
CA TRP A 95 -1.16 18.61 3.79
C TRP A 95 0.32 18.42 3.47
N TYR A 96 0.92 19.29 2.67
CA TYR A 96 2.31 19.18 2.24
C TYR A 96 3.29 19.59 3.35
N GLU A 97 2.99 20.66 4.08
CA GLU A 97 3.85 21.25 5.12
C GLU A 97 4.52 20.27 6.10
N PRO A 98 3.79 19.29 6.70
CA PRO A 98 4.37 18.36 7.67
C PRO A 98 5.12 17.18 7.03
N ARG A 99 5.16 17.06 5.70
CA ARG A 99 5.74 15.91 5.00
C ARG A 99 7.17 16.17 4.56
N VAL A 100 7.94 15.10 4.46
CA VAL A 100 9.33 15.12 3.99
C VAL A 100 9.64 13.81 3.27
N MET A 101 10.44 13.88 2.20
CA MET A 101 10.90 12.70 1.46
C MET A 101 12.15 12.14 2.15
N GLY A 102 12.03 10.94 2.70
CA GLY A 102 13.16 10.15 3.19
C GLY A 102 13.76 9.29 2.09
N GLU A 103 15.05 9.00 2.22
CA GLU A 103 15.80 8.06 1.39
C GLU A 103 16.62 7.17 2.33
N ALA A 104 16.61 5.85 2.10
CA ALA A 104 17.37 4.90 2.90
C ALA A 104 17.85 3.71 2.07
N ALA A 105 19.06 3.24 2.38
CA ALA A 105 19.52 1.92 1.94
C ALA A 105 18.87 0.86 2.84
N VAL A 106 18.18 -0.10 2.23
CA VAL A 106 17.43 -1.13 2.93
C VAL A 106 17.92 -2.49 2.48
N THR A 107 18.18 -3.38 3.43
CA THR A 107 18.59 -4.77 3.21
C THR A 107 17.55 -5.70 3.80
N GLY A 108 17.49 -6.94 3.30
CA GLY A 108 16.55 -7.95 3.79
C GLY A 108 15.92 -8.77 2.68
N ALA A 109 15.07 -9.70 3.09
CA ALA A 109 14.24 -10.53 2.23
C ALA A 109 12.78 -10.09 2.34
N TYR A 110 12.21 -9.66 1.22
CA TYR A 110 10.83 -9.21 1.13
C TYR A 110 10.01 -10.18 0.31
N ALA A 111 8.81 -10.53 0.77
CA ALA A 111 7.90 -11.37 0.02
C ALA A 111 7.47 -10.69 -1.28
N ASP A 112 7.72 -11.29 -2.45
CA ASP A 112 7.05 -10.83 -3.68
C ASP A 112 5.60 -11.29 -3.62
N LEU A 113 4.71 -10.46 -3.06
CA LEU A 113 3.36 -10.86 -2.67
C LEU A 113 2.52 -11.33 -3.86
N TYR A 114 2.80 -10.81 -5.05
CA TYR A 114 2.10 -11.18 -6.29
C TYR A 114 2.84 -12.27 -7.06
N GLY A 115 3.98 -12.76 -6.54
CA GLY A 115 4.68 -13.91 -7.08
C GLY A 115 3.82 -15.17 -6.99
N ALA A 116 3.95 -16.04 -7.99
CA ALA A 116 3.09 -17.22 -8.12
C ALA A 116 3.16 -18.14 -6.89
N SER A 117 4.32 -18.25 -6.24
CA SER A 117 4.47 -19.06 -5.03
C SER A 117 3.72 -18.46 -3.83
N TRP A 118 3.72 -17.13 -3.67
CA TRP A 118 2.98 -16.45 -2.61
C TRP A 118 1.48 -16.48 -2.84
N VAL A 119 1.03 -16.20 -4.06
CA VAL A 119 -0.39 -16.30 -4.40
C VAL A 119 -0.92 -17.71 -4.12
N SER A 120 -0.21 -18.74 -4.60
CA SER A 120 -0.55 -20.15 -4.34
C SER A 120 -0.57 -20.49 -2.84
N HIS A 121 0.43 -20.00 -2.09
CA HIS A 121 0.51 -20.22 -0.65
C HIS A 121 -0.63 -19.53 0.11
N LEU A 122 -0.85 -18.23 -0.12
CA LEU A 122 -1.90 -17.42 0.51
C LEU A 122 -3.29 -17.97 0.20
N ARG A 123 -3.53 -18.38 -1.05
CA ARG A 123 -4.78 -19.04 -1.45
C ARG A 123 -5.10 -20.28 -0.61
N GLN A 124 -4.08 -21.06 -0.24
CA GLN A 124 -4.26 -22.24 0.62
C GLN A 124 -4.47 -21.85 2.09
N VAL A 125 -3.58 -21.02 2.64
CA VAL A 125 -3.57 -20.73 4.09
C VAL A 125 -4.65 -19.75 4.54
N LEU A 126 -5.15 -18.90 3.63
CA LEU A 126 -6.22 -17.94 3.88
C LEU A 126 -7.57 -18.37 3.29
N ALA A 127 -7.72 -19.62 2.82
CA ALA A 127 -8.95 -20.06 2.14
C ALA A 127 -10.21 -19.83 2.98
N ARG A 128 -10.16 -20.11 4.29
CA ARG A 128 -11.28 -19.88 5.21
C ARG A 128 -11.59 -18.40 5.38
N ASP A 129 -10.55 -17.57 5.51
CA ASP A 129 -10.69 -16.12 5.62
C ASP A 129 -11.29 -15.53 4.34
N CYS A 130 -10.89 -16.02 3.16
CA CYS A 130 -11.43 -15.60 1.88
C CYS A 130 -12.93 -15.86 1.78
N ILE A 131 -13.37 -17.07 2.14
CA ILE A 131 -14.80 -17.42 2.17
C ILE A 131 -15.55 -16.52 3.16
N ALA A 132 -15.00 -16.28 4.35
CA ALA A 132 -15.62 -15.41 5.34
C ALA A 132 -15.73 -13.95 4.87
N LEU A 133 -14.80 -13.50 4.02
CA LEU A 133 -14.79 -12.19 3.39
C LEU A 133 -15.64 -12.11 2.11
N GLY A 134 -16.29 -13.20 1.70
CA GLY A 134 -17.13 -13.26 0.50
C GLY A 134 -16.36 -13.34 -0.82
N LEU A 135 -15.08 -13.71 -0.78
CA LEU A 135 -14.24 -13.88 -1.96
C LEU A 135 -14.41 -15.28 -2.54
N GLN A 136 -14.53 -15.36 -3.87
CA GLN A 136 -14.67 -16.65 -4.58
C GLN A 136 -13.33 -17.35 -4.78
N ASP A 137 -12.26 -16.58 -5.00
CA ASP A 137 -10.90 -17.08 -5.10
C ASP A 137 -9.91 -15.99 -4.66
N LEU A 138 -8.64 -16.37 -4.49
CA LEU A 138 -7.52 -15.48 -4.22
C LEU A 138 -6.49 -15.61 -5.35
N ASP A 139 -6.39 -14.56 -6.15
CA ASP A 139 -5.34 -14.35 -7.16
C ASP A 139 -4.59 -13.02 -6.89
N ASP A 140 -3.64 -12.69 -7.76
CA ASP A 140 -2.85 -11.47 -7.66
C ASP A 140 -3.70 -10.20 -7.82
N SER A 141 -4.76 -10.24 -8.63
CA SER A 141 -5.66 -9.12 -8.85
C SER A 141 -6.42 -8.73 -7.57
N VAL A 142 -6.90 -9.74 -6.81
CA VAL A 142 -7.58 -9.55 -5.52
C VAL A 142 -6.62 -8.95 -4.50
N LEU A 143 -5.38 -9.44 -4.45
CA LEU A 143 -4.35 -8.87 -3.59
C LEU A 143 -3.99 -7.43 -3.98
N GLN A 144 -3.92 -7.14 -5.28
CA GLN A 144 -3.56 -5.83 -5.82
C GLN A 144 -4.65 -4.78 -5.61
N GLN A 145 -5.92 -5.15 -5.74
CA GLN A 145 -7.07 -4.27 -5.48
C GLN A 145 -6.99 -3.66 -4.08
N GLY A 146 -6.54 -4.44 -3.10
CA GLY A 146 -6.30 -4.01 -1.73
C GLY A 146 -7.57 -3.91 -0.87
N GLU A 147 -8.71 -4.33 -1.40
CA GLU A 147 -9.98 -4.44 -0.68
C GLU A 147 -10.53 -5.88 -0.76
N PRO A 148 -11.09 -6.43 0.33
CA PRO A 148 -11.17 -5.81 1.65
C PRO A 148 -9.78 -5.73 2.32
N ARG A 149 -9.47 -4.59 2.99
CA ARG A 149 -8.19 -4.40 3.72
C ARG A 149 -7.82 -5.59 4.61
N ARG A 150 -8.82 -6.23 5.22
CA ARG A 150 -8.63 -7.39 6.09
C ARG A 150 -7.84 -8.52 5.40
N LEU A 151 -8.06 -8.76 4.11
CA LEU A 151 -7.33 -9.79 3.37
C LEU A 151 -5.85 -9.46 3.30
N THR A 152 -5.51 -8.23 2.90
CA THR A 152 -4.11 -7.81 2.74
C THR A 152 -3.39 -7.73 4.09
N GLN A 153 -4.10 -7.40 5.18
CA GLN A 153 -3.58 -7.45 6.55
C GLN A 153 -3.30 -8.88 7.01
N LEU A 154 -4.19 -9.84 6.70
CA LEU A 154 -3.96 -11.26 6.98
C LEU A 154 -2.79 -11.83 6.17
N ALA A 155 -2.66 -11.41 4.90
CA ALA A 155 -1.51 -11.78 4.07
C ALA A 155 -0.20 -11.23 4.66
N SER A 156 -0.20 -9.97 5.13
CA SER A 156 0.93 -9.36 5.82
C SER A 156 1.36 -10.16 7.05
N LEU A 157 0.39 -10.57 7.87
CA LEU A 157 0.64 -11.40 9.03
C LEU A 157 1.29 -12.74 8.65
N LYS A 158 0.87 -13.38 7.54
CA LYS A 158 1.50 -14.63 7.08
C LYS A 158 2.94 -14.42 6.60
N VAL A 159 3.21 -13.30 5.96
CA VAL A 159 4.58 -12.93 5.57
C VAL A 159 5.46 -12.73 6.81
N TYR A 160 4.96 -12.00 7.81
CA TYR A 160 5.65 -11.78 9.08
C TYR A 160 5.90 -13.09 9.84
N GLU A 161 4.89 -13.96 9.96
CA GLU A 161 5.00 -15.28 10.62
C GLU A 161 6.02 -16.21 9.93
N THR A 162 6.32 -15.97 8.64
CA THR A 162 7.34 -16.72 7.89
C THR A 162 8.76 -16.18 8.09
N GLY A 163 8.91 -15.02 8.74
CA GLY A 163 10.21 -14.41 9.08
C GLY A 163 10.82 -13.54 7.98
N PHE A 164 10.01 -13.00 7.07
CA PHE A 164 10.46 -12.01 6.09
C PHE A 164 10.54 -10.61 6.72
N ASP A 165 11.40 -9.75 6.19
CA ASP A 165 11.61 -8.37 6.64
C ASP A 165 10.51 -7.41 6.14
N GLY A 166 9.62 -7.91 5.29
CA GLY A 166 8.52 -7.14 4.75
C GLY A 166 7.94 -7.72 3.47
N ILE A 167 7.25 -6.85 2.73
CA ILE A 167 6.51 -7.18 1.52
C ILE A 167 6.97 -6.28 0.38
N TYR A 168 7.27 -6.88 -0.77
CA TYR A 168 7.36 -6.20 -2.06
C TYR A 168 6.04 -6.36 -2.81
N TYR A 169 5.53 -5.28 -3.38
CA TYR A 169 4.28 -5.31 -4.15
C TYR A 169 4.27 -4.22 -5.22
N ARG A 170 3.59 -4.50 -6.34
CA ARG A 170 3.33 -3.46 -7.36
C ARG A 170 2.17 -2.57 -6.92
N SER A 171 2.25 -1.28 -7.25
CA SER A 171 1.15 -0.35 -7.02
C SER A 171 -0.10 -0.80 -7.77
N ARG A 172 -1.28 -0.47 -7.24
CA ARG A 172 -2.54 -0.60 -7.98
C ARG A 172 -2.71 0.47 -9.06
N TYR A 173 -1.89 1.50 -9.05
CA TYR A 173 -1.94 2.64 -9.98
C TYR A 173 -0.97 2.52 -11.15
N GLY A 174 -0.07 1.54 -11.13
CA GLY A 174 0.91 1.28 -12.18
C GLY A 174 1.76 0.07 -11.79
N HIS A 175 1.91 -0.87 -12.71
CA HIS A 175 2.69 -2.10 -12.46
C HIS A 175 4.20 -1.85 -12.47
N ASP A 176 4.62 -0.72 -13.06
CA ASP A 176 5.99 -0.19 -13.07
C ASP A 176 6.37 0.52 -11.76
N LEU A 177 5.38 0.84 -10.91
CA LEU A 177 5.59 1.46 -9.60
C LEU A 177 5.78 0.37 -8.54
N GLU A 178 6.97 0.31 -7.99
CA GLU A 178 7.38 -0.70 -7.01
C GLU A 178 7.29 -0.15 -5.60
N ASN A 179 6.49 -0.81 -4.77
CA ASN A 179 6.27 -0.43 -3.38
C ASN A 179 6.76 -1.52 -2.42
N TRP A 180 7.06 -1.09 -1.20
CA TRP A 180 7.62 -1.91 -0.15
C TRP A 180 6.90 -1.60 1.16
N ALA A 181 6.51 -2.65 1.87
CA ALA A 181 5.98 -2.57 3.23
C ALA A 181 7.04 -3.18 4.15
N LEU A 182 7.71 -2.36 4.95
CA LEU A 182 8.79 -2.76 5.85
C LEU A 182 8.20 -3.05 7.23
N PHE A 183 8.56 -4.18 7.85
CA PHE A 183 8.09 -4.58 9.18
C PHE A 183 8.96 -4.04 10.33
#